data_AF-A0A1Q7J7T4-F1
#
_entry.id   AF-A0A1Q7J7T4-F1
#
_cell.length_a   1.000
_cell.length_b   1.000
_cell.length_c   1.000
_cell.angle_alpha   90.00
_cell.angle_beta   90.00
_cell.angle_gamma   90.00
#
_symmetry.space_group_name_H-M   'P 1'
#
loop_
_entity.id
_entity.type
_entity.pdbx_description
1 polymer ?
#
loop_
_entity_poly.entity_id
_entity_poly.type
_entity_poly.pdbx_seq_one_letter_code
_entity_poly.pdbx_strand_id
1 'polypeptide(L)'
;MRYRITTDGAWFFQEAGGKRLARLARGALVAGGDGDAQGDWLGVTLEGWIFATSVGPTPRAGFDLTVIRAPEENLRSSPAGALVGKLPQGFLLTKVNDVSADRWVHVTRAGWVQKGDVEAVAQVASSRAAGTDTGSGGPTPGPRPGVAGAPGHGPGVGQPDTSPASPDPSHVESARRTVLYRAPEGPPTGTLAPSAPLRVLGRSGDWTRVQIEGWVKSGDLQAAPAGVLVGVTAAELRTDPQRYVGQVLRWTLQFIAVQKADELRPDIPNGATYLLARGPLPERGFVYVVVPEAKRLQLDALTPLATVQVTARVRAGRTRFLGNPVLDLMSLETLP
;
A
#
# COMPACT_ATOMS: atom_id res chain seq x y z
N MET A 1 -14.51 -0.67 -17.53
CA MET A 1 -13.66 0.53 -17.36
C MET A 1 -13.45 0.80 -15.88
N ARG A 2 -12.30 1.32 -15.43
CA ARG A 2 -12.11 1.75 -14.03
C ARG A 2 -11.92 3.26 -13.98
N TYR A 3 -12.40 3.87 -12.91
CA TYR A 3 -12.30 5.31 -12.68
C TYR A 3 -11.63 5.57 -11.34
N ARG A 4 -10.84 6.63 -11.27
CA ARG A 4 -10.25 7.11 -10.02
C ARG A 4 -10.94 8.39 -9.59
N ILE A 5 -11.37 8.44 -8.34
CA ILE A 5 -11.92 9.67 -7.73
C ILE A 5 -10.79 10.70 -7.62
N THR A 6 -10.97 11.88 -8.18
CA THR A 6 -10.00 12.98 -8.14
C THR A 6 -10.35 13.99 -7.04
N THR A 7 -11.63 14.14 -6.69
CA THR A 7 -12.06 15.08 -5.64
C THR A 7 -12.10 14.41 -4.27
N ASP A 8 -11.48 15.01 -3.25
CA ASP A 8 -11.58 14.47 -1.89
C ASP A 8 -12.97 14.74 -1.31
N GLY A 9 -13.60 13.69 -0.78
CA GLY A 9 -14.97 13.77 -0.27
C GLY A 9 -16.04 13.82 -1.39
N ALA A 10 -15.71 13.37 -2.60
CA ALA A 10 -16.68 13.27 -3.71
C ALA A 10 -17.95 12.53 -3.27
N TRP A 11 -19.10 13.03 -3.66
CA TRP A 11 -20.37 12.43 -3.27
C TRP A 11 -20.70 11.21 -4.12
N PHE A 12 -21.10 10.13 -3.45
CA PHE A 12 -21.67 8.93 -4.06
C PHE A 12 -23.19 8.95 -3.89
N PHE A 13 -23.92 8.76 -4.99
CA PHE A 13 -25.36 8.95 -5.07
C PHE A 13 -26.09 7.64 -5.37
N GLN A 14 -27.37 7.58 -4.98
CA GLN A 14 -28.24 6.45 -5.29
C GLN A 14 -28.57 6.36 -6.79
N GLU A 15 -28.82 7.52 -7.39
CA GLU A 15 -29.18 7.75 -8.79
C GLU A 15 -28.57 9.08 -9.25
N ALA A 16 -28.49 9.31 -10.56
CA ALA A 16 -27.97 10.56 -11.11
C ALA A 16 -28.72 11.78 -10.53
N GLY A 17 -28.00 12.64 -9.80
CA GLY A 17 -28.59 13.83 -9.17
C GLY A 17 -29.49 13.58 -7.94
N GLY A 18 -29.65 12.34 -7.51
CA GLY A 18 -30.57 11.97 -6.44
C GLY A 18 -29.98 12.06 -5.03
N LYS A 19 -30.37 11.13 -4.17
CA LYS A 19 -29.95 11.11 -2.76
C LYS A 19 -28.44 10.83 -2.62
N ARG A 20 -27.76 11.68 -1.83
CA ARG A 20 -26.38 11.46 -1.37
C ARG A 20 -26.33 10.30 -0.38
N LEU A 21 -25.48 9.32 -0.65
CA LEU A 21 -25.36 8.10 0.15
C LEU A 21 -24.04 8.05 0.94
N ALA A 22 -22.91 8.43 0.35
CA ALA A 22 -21.60 8.35 1.00
C ALA A 22 -20.61 9.38 0.45
N ARG A 23 -19.48 9.53 1.13
CA ARG A 23 -18.33 10.30 0.65
C ARG A 23 -17.19 9.37 0.26
N LEU A 24 -16.63 9.57 -0.92
CA LEU A 24 -15.49 8.82 -1.44
C LEU A 24 -14.19 9.58 -1.20
N ALA A 25 -13.11 8.85 -0.93
CA ALA A 25 -11.79 9.44 -0.73
C ALA A 25 -11.12 9.72 -2.08
N ARG A 26 -10.32 10.80 -2.15
CA ARG A 26 -9.49 11.03 -3.34
C ARG A 26 -8.54 9.86 -3.56
N GLY A 27 -8.45 9.40 -4.81
CA GLY A 27 -7.65 8.24 -5.21
C GLY A 27 -8.39 6.90 -5.11
N ALA A 28 -9.62 6.88 -4.58
CA ALA A 28 -10.44 5.67 -4.58
C ALA A 28 -10.69 5.19 -6.02
N LEU A 29 -10.58 3.89 -6.22
CA LEU A 29 -10.90 3.26 -7.51
C LEU A 29 -12.34 2.75 -7.47
N VAL A 30 -13.12 3.08 -8.49
CA VAL A 30 -14.46 2.57 -8.70
C VAL A 30 -14.53 1.91 -10.08
N ALA A 31 -15.27 0.81 -10.19
CA ALA A 31 -15.53 0.21 -11.49
C ALA A 31 -16.65 0.99 -12.19
N GLY A 32 -16.56 1.20 -13.50
CA GLY A 32 -17.72 1.63 -14.27
C GLY A 32 -18.80 0.56 -14.18
N GLY A 33 -20.01 0.97 -13.82
CA GLY A 33 -21.16 0.08 -13.80
C GLY A 33 -21.70 -0.18 -15.20
N ASP A 34 -22.62 -1.13 -15.32
CA ASP A 34 -23.30 -1.46 -16.59
C ASP A 34 -24.28 -0.36 -17.05
N GLY A 35 -24.48 0.69 -16.23
CA GLY A 35 -25.29 1.85 -16.56
C GLY A 35 -24.47 2.90 -17.30
N ASP A 36 -24.83 3.14 -18.57
CA ASP A 36 -24.21 4.16 -19.41
C ASP A 36 -24.21 5.54 -18.73
N ALA A 37 -23.17 6.31 -19.03
CA ALA A 37 -23.05 7.67 -18.57
C ALA A 37 -24.29 8.51 -18.93
N GLN A 38 -24.92 9.14 -17.94
CA GLN A 38 -26.12 9.95 -18.11
C GLN A 38 -25.78 11.43 -17.90
N GLY A 39 -25.59 12.18 -18.99
CA GLY A 39 -25.17 13.59 -18.91
C GLY A 39 -23.83 13.73 -18.16
N ASP A 40 -23.80 14.52 -17.10
CA ASP A 40 -22.63 14.73 -16.22
C ASP A 40 -22.44 13.65 -15.15
N TRP A 41 -23.27 12.60 -15.18
CA TRP A 41 -23.24 11.52 -14.21
C TRP A 41 -22.63 10.25 -14.79
N LEU A 42 -21.94 9.52 -13.93
CA LEU A 42 -21.33 8.25 -14.26
C LEU A 42 -21.83 7.17 -13.30
N GLY A 43 -22.40 6.10 -13.88
CA GLY A 43 -22.75 4.89 -13.14
C GLY A 43 -21.47 4.14 -12.73
N VAL A 44 -21.32 3.88 -11.44
CA VAL A 44 -20.14 3.20 -10.90
C VAL A 44 -20.52 2.16 -9.86
N THR A 45 -19.70 1.12 -9.77
CA THR A 45 -19.74 0.14 -8.69
C THR A 45 -18.62 0.47 -7.71
N LEU A 46 -19.04 0.80 -6.49
CA LEU A 46 -18.19 0.91 -5.33
C LEU A 46 -17.87 -0.49 -4.81
N GLU A 47 -16.60 -0.83 -4.64
CA GLU A 47 -16.13 -2.13 -4.16
C GLU A 47 -15.11 -1.92 -3.05
N GLY A 48 -15.15 -2.76 -2.02
CA GLY A 48 -14.17 -2.70 -0.96
C GLY A 48 -14.47 -3.59 0.23
N TRP A 49 -13.69 -3.40 1.28
CA TRP A 49 -13.66 -4.19 2.49
C TRP A 49 -14.15 -3.36 3.68
N ILE A 50 -15.13 -3.90 4.40
CA ILE A 50 -15.69 -3.30 5.61
C ILE A 50 -15.54 -4.26 6.79
N PHE A 51 -15.41 -3.73 7.99
CA PHE A 51 -15.26 -4.54 9.19
C PHE A 51 -16.55 -5.30 9.51
N ALA A 52 -16.46 -6.60 9.80
CA ALA A 52 -17.61 -7.49 9.93
C ALA A 52 -18.57 -7.06 11.05
N THR A 53 -18.07 -6.55 12.17
CA THR A 53 -18.91 -6.10 13.29
C THR A 53 -19.59 -4.76 13.06
N SER A 54 -19.26 -4.07 11.96
CA SER A 54 -19.84 -2.76 11.62
C SER A 54 -21.03 -2.88 10.66
N VAL A 55 -21.35 -4.10 10.24
CA VAL A 55 -22.47 -4.41 9.35
C VAL A 55 -23.39 -5.46 9.99
N GLY A 56 -24.67 -5.38 9.68
CA GLY A 56 -25.68 -6.37 10.06
C GLY A 56 -26.52 -6.79 8.85
N PRO A 57 -27.22 -7.93 8.92
CA PRO A 57 -28.12 -8.37 7.85
C PRO A 57 -29.27 -7.36 7.67
N THR A 58 -29.78 -7.23 6.45
CA THR A 58 -30.92 -6.34 6.15
C THR A 58 -32.00 -7.07 5.35
N PRO A 59 -33.29 -6.83 5.64
CA PRO A 59 -34.39 -7.41 4.86
C PRO A 59 -34.71 -6.61 3.58
N ARG A 60 -33.96 -5.53 3.29
CA ARG A 60 -34.22 -4.67 2.13
C ARG A 60 -33.82 -5.40 0.85
N ALA A 61 -34.78 -5.55 -0.06
CA ALA A 61 -34.57 -6.23 -1.34
C ALA A 61 -33.35 -5.68 -2.10
N GLY A 62 -32.53 -6.58 -2.62
CA GLY A 62 -31.33 -6.26 -3.41
C GLY A 62 -30.04 -6.02 -2.59
N PHE A 63 -30.08 -6.13 -1.26
CA PHE A 63 -28.91 -5.95 -0.40
C PHE A 63 -28.84 -7.01 0.69
N ASP A 64 -27.62 -7.44 1.02
CA ASP A 64 -27.39 -8.44 2.07
C ASP A 64 -27.12 -7.78 3.42
N LEU A 65 -26.48 -6.60 3.38
CA LEU A 65 -25.89 -5.96 4.55
C LEU A 65 -26.30 -4.49 4.67
N THR A 66 -26.36 -4.02 5.91
CA THR A 66 -26.46 -2.60 6.23
C THR A 66 -25.40 -2.18 7.25
N VAL A 67 -24.86 -0.97 7.12
CA VAL A 67 -23.93 -0.40 8.10
C VAL A 67 -24.70 -0.06 9.38
N ILE A 68 -24.33 -0.69 10.49
CA ILE A 68 -25.00 -0.49 11.79
C ILE A 68 -24.25 0.47 12.71
N ARG A 69 -22.98 0.76 12.40
CA ARG A 69 -22.13 1.60 13.24
C ARG A 69 -22.35 3.09 12.97
N ALA A 70 -22.49 3.86 14.05
CA ALA A 70 -22.61 5.31 14.02
C ALA A 70 -21.27 6.02 14.33
N PRO A 71 -21.04 7.24 13.80
CA PRO A 71 -21.86 7.92 12.78
C PRO A 71 -21.60 7.39 11.35
N GLU A 72 -20.40 6.86 11.10
CA GLU A 72 -19.95 6.34 9.82
C GLU A 72 -18.94 5.20 10.03
N GLU A 73 -18.75 4.37 9.00
CA GLU A 73 -17.72 3.33 8.94
C GLU A 73 -16.86 3.47 7.66
N ASN A 74 -15.62 3.00 7.72
CA ASN A 74 -14.69 3.08 6.61
C ASN A 74 -14.83 1.87 5.68
N LEU A 75 -14.99 2.15 4.39
CA LEU A 75 -14.79 1.19 3.30
C LEU A 75 -13.34 1.29 2.82
N ARG A 76 -12.65 0.15 2.64
CA ARG A 76 -11.22 0.11 2.28
C ARG A 76 -10.96 -0.70 1.01
N SER A 77 -9.85 -0.45 0.33
CA SER A 77 -9.50 -1.14 -0.92
C SER A 77 -9.02 -2.58 -0.71
N SER A 78 -8.55 -2.88 0.49
CA SER A 78 -8.19 -4.21 0.98
C SER A 78 -8.40 -4.26 2.50
N PRO A 79 -8.34 -5.44 3.15
CA PRO A 79 -8.29 -5.51 4.60
C PRO A 79 -7.21 -4.58 5.17
N ALA A 80 -7.62 -3.61 5.99
CA ALA A 80 -6.76 -2.55 6.53
C ALA A 80 -6.03 -1.67 5.49
N GLY A 81 -6.41 -1.72 4.21
CA GLY A 81 -5.82 -0.93 3.12
C GLY A 81 -6.25 0.54 3.11
N ALA A 82 -6.01 1.18 1.96
CA ALA A 82 -6.36 2.58 1.74
C ALA A 82 -7.87 2.83 1.88
N LEU A 83 -8.24 4.02 2.34
CA LEU A 83 -9.64 4.43 2.46
C LEU A 83 -10.23 4.61 1.06
N VAL A 84 -11.36 3.96 0.80
CA VAL A 84 -12.16 4.11 -0.43
C VAL A 84 -13.28 5.11 -0.18
N GLY A 85 -13.92 5.04 0.98
CA GLY A 85 -14.98 5.98 1.35
C GLY A 85 -15.46 5.80 2.77
N LYS A 86 -16.28 6.76 3.22
CA LYS A 86 -16.94 6.78 4.52
C LYS A 86 -18.43 6.53 4.31
N LEU A 87 -18.93 5.45 4.88
CA LEU A 87 -20.29 4.98 4.74
C LEU A 87 -21.09 5.34 6.00
N PRO A 88 -22.15 6.15 5.91
CA PRO A 88 -22.97 6.48 7.08
C PRO A 88 -23.76 5.26 7.56
N GLN A 89 -24.21 5.31 8.83
CA GLN A 89 -25.15 4.33 9.36
C GLN A 89 -26.39 4.19 8.46
N GLY A 90 -26.83 2.97 8.21
CA GLY A 90 -27.96 2.64 7.34
C GLY A 90 -27.62 2.52 5.85
N PHE A 91 -26.36 2.73 5.46
CA PHE A 91 -25.88 2.47 4.10
C PHE A 91 -26.04 0.98 3.75
N LEU A 92 -26.47 0.66 2.53
CA LEU A 92 -26.78 -0.70 2.09
C LEU A 92 -25.69 -1.26 1.18
N LEU A 93 -25.37 -2.53 1.35
CA LEU A 93 -24.24 -3.22 0.74
C LEU A 93 -24.65 -4.63 0.28
N THR A 94 -24.08 -5.07 -0.84
CA THR A 94 -24.16 -6.45 -1.32
C THR A 94 -22.87 -7.17 -0.91
N LYS A 95 -22.98 -8.39 -0.39
CA LYS A 95 -21.82 -9.19 0.03
C LYS A 95 -21.28 -9.95 -1.18
N VAL A 96 -19.96 -9.97 -1.33
CA VAL A 96 -19.28 -10.80 -2.34
C VAL A 96 -18.86 -12.12 -1.69
N ASN A 97 -19.42 -13.24 -2.13
CA ASN A 97 -19.44 -14.51 -1.37
C ASN A 97 -18.10 -15.27 -1.27
N ASP A 98 -17.09 -14.99 -2.09
CA ASP A 98 -15.91 -15.88 -2.21
C ASP A 98 -14.62 -15.37 -1.54
N VAL A 99 -14.64 -14.21 -0.87
CA VAL A 99 -13.44 -13.66 -0.22
C VAL A 99 -13.81 -12.96 1.09
N SER A 100 -13.93 -13.72 2.19
CA SER A 100 -13.93 -13.16 3.54
C SER A 100 -12.61 -13.47 4.22
N ALA A 101 -11.86 -12.44 4.59
CA ALA A 101 -10.70 -12.57 5.47
C ALA A 101 -11.20 -12.36 6.91
N ASP A 102 -10.97 -13.30 7.83
CA ASP A 102 -11.50 -13.43 9.21
C ASP A 102 -12.41 -12.32 9.80
N ARG A 103 -12.00 -11.04 9.79
CA ARG A 103 -12.76 -9.91 10.38
C ARG A 103 -13.28 -8.87 9.37
N TRP A 104 -13.12 -9.11 8.08
CA TRP A 104 -13.47 -8.22 6.99
C TRP A 104 -14.44 -8.89 6.03
N VAL A 105 -15.44 -8.14 5.60
CA VAL A 105 -16.41 -8.57 4.60
C VAL A 105 -16.15 -7.79 3.32
N HIS A 106 -16.00 -8.51 2.23
CA HIS A 106 -15.91 -7.93 0.91
C HIS A 106 -17.31 -7.57 0.41
N VAL A 107 -17.49 -6.32 -0.01
CA VAL A 107 -18.79 -5.75 -0.33
C VAL A 107 -18.74 -4.89 -1.59
N THR A 108 -19.88 -4.80 -2.25
CA THR A 108 -20.10 -3.91 -3.39
C THR A 108 -21.37 -3.07 -3.23
N ARG A 109 -21.42 -1.95 -3.96
CA ARG A 109 -22.60 -1.11 -4.08
C ARG A 109 -22.59 -0.37 -5.42
N ALA A 110 -23.61 -0.60 -6.25
CA ALA A 110 -23.86 0.24 -7.42
C ALA A 110 -24.43 1.61 -7.01
N GLY A 111 -24.03 2.66 -7.73
CA GLY A 111 -24.52 4.02 -7.57
C GLY A 111 -23.89 4.97 -8.59
N TRP A 112 -23.88 6.27 -8.30
CA TRP A 112 -23.51 7.31 -9.25
C TRP A 112 -22.54 8.33 -8.66
N VAL A 113 -21.67 8.87 -9.51
CA VAL A 113 -20.73 9.95 -9.19
C VAL A 113 -20.76 11.01 -10.31
N GLN A 114 -20.26 12.22 -10.04
CA GLN A 114 -20.12 13.23 -11.07
C GLN A 114 -18.89 12.95 -11.94
N LYS A 115 -19.01 13.12 -13.26
CA LYS A 115 -17.91 12.94 -14.21
C LYS A 115 -16.71 13.84 -13.89
N GLY A 116 -16.95 15.06 -13.42
CA GLY A 116 -15.88 16.00 -13.04
C GLY A 116 -15.06 15.56 -11.83
N ASP A 117 -15.59 14.65 -11.00
CA ASP A 117 -14.92 14.13 -9.81
C ASP A 117 -14.11 12.86 -10.09
N VAL A 118 -14.07 12.40 -11.34
CA VAL A 118 -13.43 11.12 -11.70
C VAL A 118 -12.60 11.21 -12.97
N GLU A 119 -11.48 10.49 -12.98
CA GLU A 119 -10.65 10.28 -14.17
C GLU A 119 -10.73 8.82 -14.62
N ALA A 120 -10.82 8.59 -15.93
CA ALA A 120 -10.75 7.23 -16.47
C ALA A 120 -9.32 6.68 -16.32
N VAL A 121 -9.19 5.48 -15.77
CA VAL A 121 -7.91 4.77 -15.65
C VAL A 121 -7.83 3.77 -16.79
N ALA A 122 -6.88 3.97 -17.71
CA ALA A 122 -6.64 3.05 -18.82
C ALA A 122 -6.33 1.65 -18.27
N GLN A 123 -7.10 0.64 -18.71
CA GLN A 123 -6.77 -0.74 -18.41
C GLN A 123 -5.59 -1.16 -19.28
N VAL A 124 -4.39 -1.28 -18.68
CA VAL A 124 -3.30 -2.03 -19.31
C VAL A 124 -3.75 -3.49 -19.29
N ALA A 125 -4.21 -3.97 -20.44
CA ALA A 125 -4.60 -5.36 -20.61
C ALA A 125 -3.37 -6.24 -20.33
N SER A 126 -3.38 -6.94 -19.20
CA SER A 126 -2.51 -8.09 -18.99
C SER A 126 -2.98 -9.19 -19.93
N SER A 127 -2.44 -9.22 -21.15
CA SER A 127 -2.57 -10.39 -22.02
C SER A 127 -1.69 -11.52 -21.46
N ARG A 128 -2.25 -12.26 -20.50
CA ARG A 128 -1.79 -13.62 -20.18
C ARG A 128 -2.32 -14.54 -21.27
N ALA A 129 -1.63 -14.62 -22.40
CA ALA A 129 -1.74 -15.77 -23.28
C ALA A 129 -0.79 -16.83 -22.73
N ALA A 130 -1.37 -17.81 -22.03
CA ALA A 130 -0.69 -19.04 -21.67
C ALA A 130 -0.25 -19.73 -22.97
N GLY A 131 1.05 -19.95 -23.10
CA GLY A 131 1.58 -20.87 -24.09
C GLY A 131 1.02 -22.27 -23.82
N THR A 132 0.29 -22.80 -24.79
CA THR A 132 0.24 -24.24 -25.01
C THR A 132 0.77 -24.48 -26.41
N ASP A 133 1.97 -25.02 -26.40
CA ASP A 133 2.71 -25.54 -27.52
C ASP A 133 1.98 -26.81 -28.02
N THR A 134 1.48 -26.79 -29.25
CA THR A 134 1.27 -28.01 -30.03
C THR A 134 1.35 -27.63 -31.51
N GLY A 135 2.50 -27.91 -32.11
CA GLY A 135 2.67 -27.82 -33.55
C GLY A 135 1.99 -28.97 -34.30
N SER A 136 1.37 -28.66 -35.45
CA SER A 136 1.57 -29.39 -36.72
C SER A 136 0.72 -28.80 -37.86
N GLY A 137 1.41 -28.36 -38.92
CA GLY A 137 1.02 -28.53 -40.33
C GLY A 137 0.03 -27.55 -40.98
N GLY A 138 0.53 -26.65 -41.84
CA GLY A 138 -0.24 -26.05 -42.96
C GLY A 138 -0.40 -27.04 -44.14
N PRO A 139 -0.84 -26.65 -45.37
CA PRO A 139 -1.21 -25.31 -45.89
C PRO A 139 -2.55 -25.24 -46.69
N THR A 140 -2.99 -24.02 -47.04
CA THR A 140 -4.04 -23.58 -48.02
C THR A 140 -3.70 -24.03 -49.48
N PRO A 141 -4.50 -23.88 -50.60
CA PRO A 141 -5.66 -22.98 -50.87
C PRO A 141 -6.79 -23.46 -51.86
N GLY A 142 -7.86 -22.66 -52.07
CA GLY A 142 -8.74 -22.75 -53.27
C GLY A 142 -10.05 -21.94 -53.24
N PRO A 143 -10.64 -21.49 -54.39
CA PRO A 143 -11.19 -20.12 -54.55
C PRO A 143 -12.65 -19.94 -55.09
N ARG A 144 -13.31 -18.82 -54.68
CA ARG A 144 -14.31 -17.87 -55.36
C ARG A 144 -15.46 -18.42 -56.27
N PRO A 145 -16.45 -17.63 -56.84
CA PRO A 145 -16.71 -16.16 -56.87
C PRO A 145 -18.20 -15.65 -56.79
N GLY A 146 -18.36 -14.31 -56.65
CA GLY A 146 -19.43 -13.45 -57.25
C GLY A 146 -20.64 -13.14 -56.34
N VAL A 147 -21.19 -11.91 -56.20
CA VAL A 147 -21.47 -10.86 -57.21
C VAL A 147 -21.53 -9.43 -56.58
N ALA A 148 -21.33 -8.45 -57.46
CA ALA A 148 -21.08 -6.99 -57.36
C ALA A 148 -22.09 -6.05 -56.66
N GLY A 149 -21.58 -4.85 -56.30
CA GLY A 149 -22.34 -3.57 -56.20
C GLY A 149 -21.61 -2.45 -55.42
N ALA A 150 -20.98 -1.49 -56.12
CA ALA A 150 -20.24 -0.31 -55.59
C ALA A 150 -21.06 1.01 -55.71
N PRO A 151 -20.55 2.26 -55.49
CA PRO A 151 -19.57 2.84 -54.54
C PRO A 151 -20.10 4.13 -53.83
N GLY A 152 -19.36 4.69 -52.84
CA GLY A 152 -19.64 6.02 -52.26
C GLY A 152 -18.50 6.67 -51.45
N HIS A 153 -17.83 7.65 -52.07
CA HIS A 153 -17.04 8.81 -51.60
C HIS A 153 -16.50 8.99 -50.15
N GLY A 154 -15.19 9.32 -50.06
CA GLY A 154 -14.65 10.40 -49.21
C GLY A 154 -13.63 10.02 -48.12
N PRO A 155 -12.35 10.46 -48.18
CA PRO A 155 -11.33 10.17 -47.17
C PRO A 155 -11.26 11.28 -46.11
N GLY A 156 -11.51 10.94 -44.84
CA GLY A 156 -11.25 11.81 -43.69
C GLY A 156 -10.02 11.31 -42.93
N VAL A 157 -8.85 11.86 -43.24
CA VAL A 157 -7.64 11.70 -42.43
C VAL A 157 -7.78 12.57 -41.17
N GLY A 158 -8.23 11.95 -40.08
CA GLY A 158 -8.16 12.53 -38.74
C GLY A 158 -6.75 12.35 -38.16
N GLN A 159 -5.96 13.41 -38.21
CA GLN A 159 -4.68 13.54 -37.51
C GLN A 159 -4.93 13.50 -35.99
N PRO A 160 -4.25 12.63 -35.21
CA PRO A 160 -4.37 12.68 -33.75
C PRO A 160 -3.58 13.87 -33.21
N ASP A 161 -4.29 14.90 -32.75
CA ASP A 161 -3.76 15.96 -31.89
C ASP A 161 -3.22 15.33 -30.60
N THR A 162 -1.90 15.26 -30.53
CA THR A 162 -1.16 14.74 -29.38
C THR A 162 -0.92 15.90 -28.42
N SER A 163 -1.93 16.25 -27.60
CA SER A 163 -1.71 17.16 -26.47
C SER A 163 -1.05 16.39 -25.32
N PRO A 164 0.09 16.85 -24.77
CA PRO A 164 0.86 16.10 -23.79
C PRO A 164 0.08 15.96 -22.48
N ALA A 165 -0.13 14.70 -22.06
CA ALA A 165 -0.79 14.35 -20.80
C ALA A 165 -0.10 15.02 -19.60
N SER A 166 -0.90 15.46 -18.62
CA SER A 166 -0.37 15.98 -17.36
C SER A 166 0.44 14.89 -16.64
N PRO A 167 1.67 15.19 -16.18
CA PRO A 167 2.54 14.19 -15.57
C PRO A 167 1.94 13.64 -14.28
N ASP A 168 1.95 12.31 -14.12
CA ASP A 168 1.54 11.62 -12.89
C ASP A 168 2.48 12.00 -11.74
N PRO A 169 2.03 12.70 -10.69
CA PRO A 169 2.90 13.17 -9.61
C PRO A 169 3.43 12.05 -8.69
N SER A 170 2.96 10.81 -8.87
CA SER A 170 3.44 9.62 -8.18
C SER A 170 4.53 8.89 -8.96
N HIS A 171 4.66 9.15 -10.26
CA HIS A 171 5.74 8.67 -11.11
C HIS A 171 6.63 9.85 -11.49
N VAL A 172 7.80 9.92 -10.87
CA VAL A 172 8.76 10.99 -11.12
C VAL A 172 10.01 10.40 -11.72
N GLU A 173 10.77 11.21 -12.45
CA GLU A 173 12.09 10.83 -12.89
C GLU A 173 13.15 11.73 -12.24
N SER A 174 14.35 11.22 -12.08
CA SER A 174 15.49 12.02 -11.64
C SER A 174 15.91 13.02 -12.72
N ALA A 175 15.73 14.32 -12.48
CA ALA A 175 16.10 15.36 -13.45
C ALA A 175 17.60 15.40 -13.80
N ARG A 176 18.45 14.91 -12.90
CA ARG A 176 19.91 14.83 -13.06
C ARG A 176 20.45 13.67 -12.23
N ARG A 177 21.71 13.32 -12.44
CA ARG A 177 22.40 12.35 -11.58
C ARG A 177 22.31 12.85 -10.14
N THR A 178 21.68 12.06 -9.27
CA THR A 178 21.43 12.45 -7.87
C THR A 178 21.72 11.28 -6.94
N VAL A 179 21.97 11.58 -5.68
CA VAL A 179 22.30 10.59 -4.67
C VAL A 179 21.01 10.09 -4.03
N LEU A 180 20.89 8.77 -3.88
CA LEU A 180 19.79 8.12 -3.17
C LEU A 180 20.20 7.83 -1.73
N TYR A 181 19.31 8.15 -0.80
CA TYR A 181 19.53 7.98 0.64
C TYR A 181 18.56 6.94 1.22
N ARG A 182 19.03 6.13 2.18
CA ARG A 182 18.17 5.15 2.87
C ARG A 182 17.15 5.80 3.82
N ALA A 183 17.45 7.00 4.30
CA ALA A 183 16.57 7.83 5.13
C ALA A 183 16.95 9.31 4.96
N PRO A 184 16.05 10.25 5.28
CA PRO A 184 16.35 11.68 5.30
C PRO A 184 17.62 11.98 6.13
N GLU A 185 18.55 12.76 5.58
CA GLU A 185 19.82 13.12 6.24
C GLU A 185 20.68 11.92 6.68
N GLY A 186 20.52 10.77 6.02
CA GLY A 186 21.29 9.54 6.25
C GLY A 186 22.52 9.42 5.35
N PRO A 187 23.29 8.32 5.48
CA PRO A 187 24.36 8.02 4.54
C PRO A 187 23.80 7.69 3.15
N PRO A 188 24.53 8.04 2.08
CA PRO A 188 24.15 7.70 0.72
C PRO A 188 24.15 6.18 0.53
N THR A 189 23.19 5.67 -0.23
CA THR A 189 23.03 4.24 -0.52
C THR A 189 23.27 3.93 -2.00
N GLY A 190 23.13 4.91 -2.88
CA GLY A 190 23.43 4.75 -4.30
C GLY A 190 23.33 6.06 -5.06
N THR A 191 23.48 5.98 -6.38
CA THR A 191 23.22 7.11 -7.27
C THR A 191 22.15 6.73 -8.27
N LEU A 192 21.25 7.67 -8.55
CA LEU A 192 20.27 7.60 -9.61
C LEU A 192 20.88 8.23 -10.85
N ALA A 193 20.81 7.52 -11.98
CA ALA A 193 21.08 8.11 -13.29
C ALA A 193 20.06 9.21 -13.59
N PRO A 194 20.34 10.16 -14.49
CA PRO A 194 19.30 11.03 -15.06
C PRO A 194 18.18 10.19 -15.70
N SER A 195 16.94 10.68 -15.63
CA SER A 195 15.74 10.05 -16.17
C SER A 195 15.45 8.64 -15.63
N ALA A 196 15.97 8.31 -14.44
CA ALA A 196 15.63 7.06 -13.78
C ALA A 196 14.18 7.15 -13.27
N PRO A 197 13.28 6.22 -13.64
CA PRO A 197 11.89 6.25 -13.20
C PRO A 197 11.79 5.86 -11.72
N LEU A 198 11.04 6.64 -10.96
CA LEU A 198 10.85 6.53 -9.52
C LEU A 198 9.36 6.58 -9.19
N ARG A 199 8.94 5.81 -8.19
CA ARG A 199 7.59 5.89 -7.63
C ARG A 199 7.60 6.57 -6.28
N VAL A 200 6.87 7.66 -6.11
CA VAL A 200 6.79 8.40 -4.85
C VAL A 200 5.94 7.63 -3.85
N LEU A 201 6.53 7.28 -2.70
CA LEU A 201 5.88 6.64 -1.56
C LEU A 201 5.39 7.65 -0.51
N GLY A 202 5.96 8.85 -0.47
CA GLY A 202 5.60 9.89 0.48
C GLY A 202 6.54 11.09 0.44
N ARG A 203 6.14 12.20 1.05
CA ARG A 203 6.95 13.43 1.16
C ARG A 203 7.01 13.89 2.61
N SER A 204 8.17 14.38 3.04
CA SER A 204 8.42 14.89 4.39
C SER A 204 9.47 15.99 4.34
N GLY A 205 9.06 17.25 4.47
CA GLY A 205 9.94 18.40 4.25
C GLY A 205 10.51 18.38 2.84
N ASP A 206 11.82 18.58 2.72
CA ASP A 206 12.54 18.55 1.44
C ASP A 206 12.79 17.13 0.90
N TRP A 207 12.36 16.10 1.64
CA TRP A 207 12.62 14.70 1.33
C TRP A 207 11.41 14.03 0.68
N THR A 208 11.63 13.42 -0.49
CA THR A 208 10.66 12.56 -1.15
C THR A 208 11.10 11.11 -1.01
N ARG A 209 10.28 10.28 -0.36
CA ARG A 209 10.50 8.84 -0.29
C ARG A 209 10.09 8.25 -1.63
N VAL A 210 11.02 7.55 -2.28
CA VAL A 210 10.80 6.94 -3.59
C VAL A 210 11.08 5.43 -3.56
N GLN A 211 10.39 4.70 -4.42
CA GLN A 211 10.65 3.30 -4.77
C GLN A 211 11.23 3.26 -6.18
N ILE A 212 12.23 2.41 -6.38
CA ILE A 212 12.85 2.16 -7.68
C ILE A 212 12.52 0.72 -8.06
N GLU A 213 12.18 0.51 -9.32
CA GLU A 213 12.09 -0.83 -9.91
C GLU A 213 13.32 -1.05 -10.78
N GLY A 214 13.96 -2.21 -10.61
CA GLY A 214 15.17 -2.53 -11.33
C GLY A 214 15.57 -4.00 -11.16
N TRP A 215 16.43 -4.46 -12.06
CA TRP A 215 16.95 -5.81 -12.06
C TRP A 215 18.38 -5.82 -11.52
N VAL A 216 18.67 -6.80 -10.67
CA VAL A 216 20.00 -7.08 -10.13
C VAL A 216 20.31 -8.55 -10.39
N LYS A 217 21.59 -8.88 -10.58
CA LYS A 217 21.99 -10.28 -10.80
C LYS A 217 21.71 -11.08 -9.54
N SER A 218 21.10 -12.25 -9.69
CA SER A 218 20.75 -13.10 -8.54
C SER A 218 21.95 -13.52 -7.71
N GLY A 219 23.14 -13.67 -8.33
CA GLY A 219 24.38 -14.00 -7.62
C GLY A 219 24.91 -12.89 -6.69
N ASP A 220 24.44 -11.65 -6.87
CA ASP A 220 24.80 -10.51 -6.03
C ASP A 220 23.82 -10.33 -4.85
N LEU A 221 22.80 -11.20 -4.75
CA LEU A 221 21.78 -11.18 -3.71
C LEU A 221 22.05 -12.22 -2.64
N GLN A 222 22.07 -11.79 -1.37
CA GLN A 222 22.06 -12.69 -0.23
C GLN A 222 20.62 -12.87 0.26
N ALA A 223 20.15 -14.12 0.37
CA ALA A 223 18.87 -14.40 1.01
C ALA A 223 18.89 -13.97 2.48
N ALA A 224 17.79 -13.39 2.95
CA ALA A 224 17.61 -13.15 4.38
C ALA A 224 17.63 -14.50 5.13
N PRO A 225 18.22 -14.56 6.34
CA PRO A 225 18.16 -15.77 7.16
C PRO A 225 16.71 -16.20 7.38
N ALA A 226 16.44 -17.51 7.32
CA ALA A 226 15.09 -18.04 7.48
C ALA A 226 14.47 -17.56 8.80
N GLY A 227 13.24 -17.02 8.73
CA GLY A 227 12.52 -16.50 9.89
C GLY A 227 13.00 -15.15 10.41
N VAL A 228 13.98 -14.50 9.78
CA VAL A 228 14.46 -13.17 10.16
C VAL A 228 14.11 -12.15 9.09
N LEU A 229 13.27 -11.18 9.44
CA LEU A 229 12.91 -10.07 8.57
C LEU A 229 14.05 -9.06 8.49
N VAL A 230 14.45 -8.71 7.26
CA VAL A 230 15.49 -7.71 6.97
C VAL A 230 14.84 -6.56 6.21
N GLY A 231 15.25 -5.32 6.49
CA GLY A 231 14.77 -4.13 5.78
C GLY A 231 13.44 -3.55 6.29
N VAL A 232 12.85 -4.12 7.34
CA VAL A 232 11.69 -3.53 8.02
C VAL A 232 12.11 -2.23 8.68
N THR A 233 11.35 -1.15 8.47
CA THR A 233 11.62 0.16 9.08
C THR A 233 10.98 0.31 10.46
N ALA A 234 11.49 1.17 11.34
CA ALA A 234 10.79 1.44 12.61
C ALA A 234 9.47 2.20 12.37
N ALA A 235 9.40 3.02 11.32
CA ALA A 235 8.15 3.64 10.89
C ALA A 235 7.08 2.61 10.47
N GLU A 236 7.46 1.61 9.69
CA GLU A 236 6.58 0.52 9.27
C GLU A 236 6.09 -0.31 10.47
N LEU A 237 7.01 -0.67 11.37
CA LEU A 237 6.70 -1.40 12.60
C LEU A 237 5.68 -0.65 13.48
N ARG A 238 5.78 0.68 13.57
CA ARG A 238 4.83 1.53 14.31
C ARG A 238 3.48 1.69 13.61
N THR A 239 3.47 1.60 12.28
CA THR A 239 2.26 1.77 11.46
C THR A 239 1.38 0.52 11.53
N ASP A 240 1.99 -0.67 11.54
CA ASP A 240 1.29 -1.95 11.67
C ASP A 240 1.93 -2.85 12.76
N PRO A 241 1.81 -2.49 14.06
CA PRO A 241 2.46 -3.23 15.14
C PRO A 241 2.06 -4.71 15.19
N GLN A 242 0.78 -4.99 14.93
CA GLN A 242 0.19 -6.33 15.10
C GLN A 242 0.76 -7.34 14.11
N ARG A 243 1.13 -6.90 12.90
CA ARG A 243 1.80 -7.74 11.90
C ARG A 243 3.18 -8.20 12.32
N TYR A 244 3.90 -7.36 13.08
CA TYR A 244 5.31 -7.58 13.39
C TYR A 244 5.54 -8.16 14.79
N VAL A 245 4.59 -8.02 15.74
CA VAL A 245 4.73 -8.62 17.07
C VAL A 245 5.02 -10.12 16.96
N GLY A 246 6.03 -10.59 17.69
CA GLY A 246 6.50 -11.98 17.68
C GLY A 246 7.44 -12.34 16.53
N GLN A 247 7.50 -11.53 15.46
CA GLN A 247 8.45 -11.73 14.36
C GLN A 247 9.87 -11.41 14.81
N VAL A 248 10.85 -12.08 14.20
CA VAL A 248 12.26 -11.79 14.41
C VAL A 248 12.73 -10.86 13.30
N LEU A 249 13.44 -9.81 13.67
CA LEU A 249 14.01 -8.84 12.74
C LEU A 249 15.51 -8.68 12.96
N ARG A 250 16.20 -8.22 11.91
CA ARG A 250 17.59 -7.81 11.98
C ARG A 250 17.72 -6.33 11.69
N TRP A 251 18.20 -5.58 12.68
CA TRP A 251 18.37 -4.12 12.60
C TRP A 251 19.78 -3.70 12.94
N THR A 252 20.26 -2.70 12.23
CA THR A 252 21.47 -1.95 12.61
C THR A 252 21.04 -0.77 13.46
N LEU A 253 21.52 -0.69 14.69
CA LEU A 253 21.16 0.33 15.68
C LEU A 253 22.41 1.08 16.13
N GLN A 254 22.24 2.34 16.51
CA GLN A 254 23.26 3.10 17.24
C GLN A 254 22.96 3.05 18.73
N PHE A 255 23.87 2.46 19.50
CA PHE A 255 23.77 2.38 20.95
C PHE A 255 23.81 3.77 21.58
N ILE A 256 22.96 4.03 22.59
CA ILE A 256 22.99 5.28 23.35
C ILE A 256 23.35 5.00 24.80
N ALA A 257 22.56 4.18 25.50
CA ALA A 257 22.75 3.91 26.92
C ALA A 257 22.05 2.61 27.34
N VAL A 258 22.50 2.05 28.45
CA VAL A 258 21.81 0.96 29.15
C VAL A 258 20.99 1.57 30.28
N GLN A 259 19.74 1.15 30.42
CA GLN A 259 18.84 1.62 31.48
C GLN A 259 18.07 0.46 32.10
N LYS A 260 17.44 0.71 33.25
CA LYS A 260 16.43 -0.19 33.84
C LYS A 260 15.05 0.37 33.61
N ALA A 261 14.11 -0.51 33.29
CA ALA A 261 12.71 -0.14 33.13
C ALA A 261 12.09 0.23 34.48
N ASP A 262 11.33 1.33 34.48
CA ASP A 262 10.52 1.80 35.59
C ASP A 262 9.02 1.54 35.30
N GLU A 263 8.16 1.93 36.23
CA GLU A 263 6.71 1.75 36.12
C GLU A 263 6.07 2.56 34.97
N LEU A 264 6.76 3.57 34.45
CA LEU A 264 6.26 4.41 33.35
C LEU A 264 6.38 3.71 31.97
N ARG A 265 6.99 2.52 31.92
CA ARG A 265 7.19 1.74 30.68
C ARG A 265 6.54 0.36 30.80
N PRO A 266 5.20 0.26 30.79
CA PRO A 266 4.48 -1.00 30.99
C PRO A 266 4.76 -2.04 29.89
N ASP A 267 5.27 -1.61 28.74
CA ASP A 267 5.63 -2.48 27.61
C ASP A 267 6.97 -3.22 27.82
N ILE A 268 7.71 -2.88 28.87
CA ILE A 268 8.97 -3.53 29.29
C ILE A 268 8.76 -4.12 30.69
N PRO A 269 9.21 -5.35 30.99
CA PRO A 269 9.09 -5.89 32.34
C PRO A 269 9.76 -4.99 33.38
N ASN A 270 9.09 -4.76 34.51
CA ASN A 270 9.58 -3.85 35.55
C ASN A 270 10.96 -4.31 36.07
N GLY A 271 11.91 -3.38 36.20
CA GLY A 271 13.28 -3.64 36.62
C GLY A 271 14.15 -4.31 35.56
N ALA A 272 13.62 -4.67 34.39
CA ALA A 272 14.41 -5.27 33.31
C ALA A 272 15.43 -4.27 32.75
N THR A 273 16.63 -4.78 32.46
CA THR A 273 17.65 -4.03 31.73
C THR A 273 17.25 -3.92 30.27
N TYR A 274 17.33 -2.71 29.71
CA TYR A 274 17.11 -2.47 28.30
C TYR A 274 18.19 -1.55 27.72
N LEU A 275 18.46 -1.77 26.44
CA LEU A 275 19.28 -0.95 25.58
C LEU A 275 18.43 0.16 24.99
N LEU A 276 18.77 1.41 25.30
CA LEU A 276 18.28 2.56 24.55
C LEU A 276 19.16 2.74 23.32
N ALA A 277 18.56 2.70 22.14
CA ALA A 277 19.27 2.88 20.89
C ALA A 277 18.48 3.75 19.90
N ARG A 278 19.18 4.22 18.87
CA ARG A 278 18.62 4.93 17.72
C ARG A 278 18.62 4.01 16.51
N GLY A 279 17.53 3.96 15.76
CA GLY A 279 17.44 3.17 14.55
C GLY A 279 16.08 2.51 14.32
N PRO A 280 15.98 1.59 13.34
CA PRO A 280 17.08 1.06 12.52
C PRO A 280 17.74 2.13 11.66
N LEU A 281 19.07 2.14 11.64
CA LEU A 281 19.80 3.10 10.84
C LEU A 281 19.41 2.95 9.36
N PRO A 282 19.17 4.07 8.66
CA PRO A 282 19.50 5.44 9.08
C PRO A 282 18.36 6.25 9.72
N GLU A 283 17.26 5.61 10.14
CA GLU A 283 16.22 6.27 10.90
C GLU A 283 16.77 6.81 12.23
N ARG A 284 16.33 8.01 12.61
CA ARG A 284 16.75 8.67 13.86
C ARG A 284 15.81 8.44 15.04
N GLY A 285 14.81 7.57 14.87
CA GLY A 285 13.86 7.20 15.93
C GLY A 285 14.53 6.44 17.06
N PHE A 286 13.95 6.52 18.26
CA PHE A 286 14.39 5.74 19.40
C PHE A 286 13.73 4.37 19.41
N VAL A 287 14.49 3.36 19.84
CA VAL A 287 14.03 1.99 20.04
C VAL A 287 14.52 1.50 21.41
N TYR A 288 13.67 0.72 22.07
CA TYR A 288 14.00 0.03 23.31
C TYR A 288 14.24 -1.45 22.99
N VAL A 289 15.39 -1.99 23.40
CA VAL A 289 15.68 -3.42 23.24
C VAL A 289 15.89 -4.03 24.63
N VAL A 290 14.98 -4.88 25.07
CA VAL A 290 15.05 -5.61 26.34
C VAL A 290 16.18 -6.63 26.27
N VAL A 291 17.04 -6.64 27.28
CA VAL A 291 18.30 -7.39 27.29
C VAL A 291 18.21 -8.56 28.28
N PRO A 292 18.36 -9.81 27.82
CA PRO A 292 18.47 -10.97 28.70
C PRO A 292 19.69 -10.86 29.63
N GLU A 293 19.58 -11.39 30.84
CA GLU A 293 20.67 -11.37 31.84
C GLU A 293 21.99 -11.93 31.31
N ALA A 294 21.91 -13.03 30.55
CA ALA A 294 23.07 -13.68 29.93
C ALA A 294 23.84 -12.80 28.91
N LYS A 295 23.26 -11.68 28.47
CA LYS A 295 23.87 -10.76 27.49
C LYS A 295 24.37 -9.45 28.10
N ARG A 296 24.19 -9.22 29.41
CA ARG A 296 24.58 -7.95 30.05
C ARG A 296 26.07 -7.63 29.91
N LEU A 297 26.95 -8.61 30.13
CA LEU A 297 28.40 -8.43 29.98
C LEU A 297 28.80 -7.97 28.57
N GLN A 298 28.06 -8.40 27.55
CA GLN A 298 28.30 -7.99 26.17
C GLN A 298 27.90 -6.52 25.93
N LEU A 299 26.93 -6.00 26.69
CA LEU A 299 26.53 -4.59 26.63
C LEU A 299 27.49 -3.69 27.40
N ASP A 300 28.02 -4.15 28.53
CA ASP A 300 28.98 -3.36 29.33
C ASP A 300 30.26 -3.05 28.54
N ALA A 301 30.59 -3.88 27.54
CA ALA A 301 31.69 -3.66 26.61
C ALA A 301 31.37 -2.67 25.47
N LEU A 302 30.13 -2.21 25.33
CA LEU A 302 29.74 -1.27 24.26
C LEU A 302 30.08 0.16 24.66
N THR A 303 30.80 0.85 23.76
CA THR A 303 31.00 2.29 23.86
C THR A 303 29.76 3.03 23.38
N PRO A 304 29.26 4.07 24.09
CA PRO A 304 28.16 4.90 23.61
C PRO A 304 28.37 5.37 22.16
N LEU A 305 27.28 5.42 21.39
CA LEU A 305 27.25 5.71 19.95
C LEU A 305 27.84 4.64 19.03
N ALA A 306 28.32 3.50 19.58
CA ALA A 306 28.71 2.36 18.77
C ALA A 306 27.55 1.85 17.90
N THR A 307 27.87 1.45 16.68
CA THR A 307 26.90 0.82 15.79
C THR A 307 26.87 -0.68 16.07
N VAL A 308 25.68 -1.21 16.30
CA VAL A 308 25.47 -2.63 16.60
C VAL A 308 24.45 -3.22 15.65
N GLN A 309 24.69 -4.44 15.19
CA GLN A 309 23.68 -5.24 14.52
C GLN A 309 22.98 -6.11 15.56
N VAL A 310 21.66 -5.98 15.66
CA VAL A 310 20.84 -6.78 16.56
C VAL A 310 19.93 -7.69 15.76
N THR A 311 19.82 -8.93 16.20
CA THR A 311 18.70 -9.80 15.86
C THR A 311 17.79 -9.85 17.08
N ALA A 312 16.54 -9.46 16.91
CA ALA A 312 15.63 -9.29 18.03
C ALA A 312 14.21 -9.68 17.63
N ARG A 313 13.45 -10.16 18.61
CA ARG A 313 12.02 -10.43 18.44
C ARG A 313 11.23 -9.17 18.76
N VAL A 314 10.22 -8.85 17.97
CA VAL A 314 9.37 -7.69 18.24
C VAL A 314 8.45 -8.01 19.41
N ARG A 315 8.60 -7.24 20.50
CA ARG A 315 7.69 -7.32 21.65
C ARG A 315 6.48 -6.42 21.45
N ALA A 316 6.73 -5.16 21.09
CA ALA A 316 5.70 -4.18 20.82
C ALA A 316 6.12 -3.29 19.65
N GLY A 317 5.25 -3.14 18.64
CA GLY A 317 5.53 -2.24 17.52
C GLY A 317 5.50 -0.76 17.89
N ARG A 318 4.86 -0.42 19.03
CA ARG A 318 4.66 0.93 19.52
C ARG A 318 4.39 0.90 21.02
N THR A 319 5.18 1.62 21.82
CA THR A 319 4.91 1.80 23.26
C THR A 319 3.67 2.64 23.49
N ARG A 320 2.99 2.41 24.63
CA ARG A 320 1.74 3.08 25.00
C ARG A 320 1.87 4.60 25.07
N PHE A 321 3.01 5.10 25.58
CA PHE A 321 3.19 6.52 25.88
C PHE A 321 4.06 7.28 24.87
N LEU A 322 5.15 6.69 24.39
CA LEU A 322 6.14 7.38 23.54
C LEU A 322 6.09 6.94 22.08
N GLY A 323 5.34 5.87 21.77
CA GLY A 323 5.21 5.37 20.42
C GLY A 323 6.46 4.67 19.85
N ASN A 324 7.52 4.54 20.64
CA ASN A 324 8.76 3.87 20.22
C ASN A 324 8.59 2.34 20.20
N PRO A 325 9.26 1.61 19.30
CA PRO A 325 9.29 0.15 19.31
C PRO A 325 9.95 -0.45 20.56
N VAL A 326 9.49 -1.64 20.95
CA VAL A 326 10.13 -2.49 21.96
C VAL A 326 10.47 -3.85 21.35
N LEU A 327 11.73 -4.26 21.52
CA LEU A 327 12.26 -5.52 21.00
C LEU A 327 12.85 -6.37 22.14
N ASP A 328 12.87 -7.69 21.98
CA ASP A 328 13.59 -8.63 22.84
C ASP A 328 14.87 -9.08 22.16
N LEU A 329 16.03 -8.79 22.77
CA LEU A 329 17.33 -9.11 22.20
C LEU A 329 17.54 -10.62 22.11
N MET A 330 17.91 -11.11 20.93
CA MET A 330 18.36 -12.50 20.73
C MET A 330 19.88 -12.55 20.51
N SER A 331 20.39 -11.73 19.59
CA SER A 331 21.82 -11.60 19.33
C SER A 331 22.20 -10.14 19.14
N LEU A 332 23.44 -9.82 19.51
CA LEU A 332 24.06 -8.51 19.33
C LEU A 332 25.47 -8.73 18.79
N GLU A 333 25.85 -7.93 17.82
CA GLU A 333 27.19 -7.89 17.22
C GLU A 333 27.58 -6.43 17.02
N THR A 334 28.79 -6.05 17.44
CA THR A 334 29.31 -4.69 17.21
C THR A 334 29.83 -4.60 15.78
N LEU A 335 29.40 -3.57 15.05
CA LEU A 335 29.94 -3.28 13.73
C LEU A 335 31.16 -2.36 13.85
N PRO A 336 32.18 -2.56 12.99
CA PRO A 336 33.42 -1.77 13.03
C PRO A 336 33.22 -0.31 12.66
#